data_AF-A0A4P6K077-F1
#
_entry.id   AF-A0A4P6K077-F1
#
_cell.length_a   1.000
_cell.length_b   1.000
_cell.length_c   1.000
_cell.angle_alpha   90.00
_cell.angle_beta   90.00
_cell.angle_gamma   90.00
#
_symmetry.space_group_name_H-M   'P 1'
#
loop_
_entity.id
_entity.type
_entity.pdbx_description
1 polymer ?
#
loop_
_entity_poly.entity_id
_entity_poly.type
_entity_poly.pdbx_seq_one_letter_code
_entity_poly.pdbx_strand_id
1 'polypeptide(L)'
;MDCLHSMAPDDEALLRYVLDNEPLPKFAKVHIEQCAICQQRLDDFRRPHDFLLSRLYRSQCPDVTALNHYCAGLLPADEVVAIAEHVEQCPLCANEVAEIHQVLADFEPFPQTTSENKLYTGLRCIFAQLVPWQPQFVTRGEPANVNEPSWPRQYRAESMNISLHLSRSASGETLLLGLFSSTDPAESTEDLEGLTVKLARTVGTQARQDEVNGHHMPPMFTQVDDLGNIVFKAVSPGMYTLSVYLPDAELVITGLSIAR
;
A
#
# COMPACT_ATOMS: atom_id res chain seq x y z
N MET A 1 -37.37 -14.59 -43.72
CA MET A 1 -38.73 -14.26 -43.27
C MET A 1 -38.64 -12.89 -42.66
N ASP A 2 -39.13 -11.89 -43.36
CA ASP A 2 -38.86 -10.50 -42.99
C ASP A 2 -39.96 -9.99 -42.06
N CYS A 3 -39.55 -9.34 -40.98
CA CYS A 3 -40.49 -8.67 -40.09
C CYS A 3 -41.00 -7.40 -40.79
N LEU A 4 -42.28 -7.36 -41.15
CA LEU A 4 -42.89 -6.23 -41.87
C LEU A 4 -43.26 -5.04 -40.95
N HIS A 5 -42.80 -5.03 -39.70
CA HIS A 5 -43.09 -3.97 -38.75
C HIS A 5 -42.23 -2.74 -39.07
N SER A 6 -42.82 -1.53 -39.11
CA SER A 6 -42.07 -0.31 -39.50
C SER A 6 -40.95 0.09 -38.53
N MET A 7 -40.92 -0.52 -37.34
CA MET A 7 -39.87 -0.34 -36.33
C MET A 7 -38.85 -1.49 -36.30
N ALA A 8 -38.99 -2.49 -37.18
CA ALA A 8 -38.00 -3.54 -37.32
C ALA A 8 -36.72 -2.95 -37.93
N PRO A 9 -35.55 -3.15 -37.30
CA PRO A 9 -34.29 -2.74 -37.90
C PRO A 9 -34.03 -3.55 -39.18
N ASP A 10 -33.39 -2.88 -40.14
CA ASP A 10 -32.88 -3.54 -41.33
C ASP A 10 -31.62 -4.35 -41.00
N ASP A 11 -31.21 -5.22 -41.93
CA ASP A 11 -30.03 -6.08 -41.73
C ASP A 11 -28.74 -5.24 -41.60
N GLU A 12 -28.67 -4.08 -42.24
CA GLU A 12 -27.51 -3.19 -42.18
C GLU A 12 -27.35 -2.55 -40.79
N ALA A 13 -28.45 -2.14 -40.15
CA ALA A 13 -28.42 -1.64 -38.77
C ALA A 13 -28.10 -2.77 -37.78
N LEU A 14 -28.61 -3.98 -38.00
CA LEU A 14 -28.25 -5.15 -37.20
C LEU A 14 -26.76 -5.50 -37.32
N LEU A 15 -26.19 -5.45 -38.53
CA LEU A 15 -24.77 -5.69 -38.78
C LEU A 15 -23.89 -4.64 -38.10
N ARG A 16 -24.17 -3.34 -38.27
CA ARG A 16 -23.43 -2.26 -37.60
C ARG A 16 -23.49 -2.37 -36.08
N TYR A 17 -24.64 -2.77 -35.55
CA TYR A 17 -24.78 -3.01 -34.11
C TYR A 17 -23.92 -4.20 -33.63
N VAL A 18 -23.85 -5.30 -34.39
CA VAL A 18 -23.09 -6.50 -34.00
C VAL A 18 -21.59 -6.33 -34.20
N LEU A 19 -21.16 -5.76 -35.33
CA LEU A 19 -19.74 -5.67 -35.72
C LEU A 19 -19.06 -4.42 -35.13
N ASP A 20 -19.74 -3.27 -35.20
CA ASP A 20 -19.14 -1.97 -34.85
C ASP A 20 -19.59 -1.46 -33.47
N ASN A 21 -20.45 -2.21 -32.76
CA ASN A 21 -21.11 -1.81 -31.52
C ASN A 21 -21.91 -0.50 -31.65
N GLU A 22 -22.36 -0.14 -32.86
CA GLU A 22 -23.11 1.10 -33.08
C GLU A 22 -24.51 1.01 -32.43
N PRO A 23 -24.91 1.97 -31.58
CA PRO A 23 -26.14 1.83 -30.80
C PRO A 23 -27.39 1.87 -31.69
N LEU A 24 -28.21 0.81 -31.62
CA LEU A 24 -29.54 0.81 -32.23
C LEU A 24 -30.47 1.88 -31.62
N PRO A 25 -31.39 2.46 -32.41
CA PRO A 25 -32.41 3.36 -31.90
C PRO A 25 -33.26 2.70 -30.80
N LYS A 26 -33.70 3.50 -29.81
CA LYS A 26 -34.44 2.99 -28.64
C LYS A 26 -35.67 2.16 -29.01
N PHE A 27 -36.43 2.57 -30.03
CA PHE A 27 -37.61 1.85 -30.50
C PHE A 27 -37.28 0.50 -31.14
N ALA A 28 -36.15 0.39 -31.85
CA ALA A 28 -35.70 -0.84 -32.48
C ALA A 28 -35.25 -1.86 -31.42
N LYS A 29 -34.61 -1.41 -30.33
CA LYS A 29 -34.26 -2.28 -29.18
C LYS A 29 -35.51 -2.87 -28.52
N VAL A 30 -36.49 -2.02 -28.19
CA VAL A 30 -37.77 -2.47 -27.62
C VAL A 30 -38.48 -3.46 -28.55
N HIS A 31 -38.42 -3.23 -29.86
CA HIS A 31 -38.99 -4.16 -30.83
C HIS A 31 -38.26 -5.51 -30.86
N ILE A 32 -36.93 -5.53 -30.87
CA ILE A 32 -36.15 -6.77 -30.81
C ILE A 32 -36.49 -7.55 -29.54
N GLU A 33 -36.64 -6.90 -28.39
CA GLU A 33 -37.01 -7.58 -27.13
C GLU A 33 -38.38 -8.26 -27.21
N GLN A 34 -39.28 -7.79 -28.07
CA GLN A 34 -40.66 -8.28 -28.17
C GLN A 34 -40.93 -9.15 -29.41
N CYS A 35 -40.00 -9.20 -30.38
CA CYS A 35 -40.20 -9.88 -31.66
C CYS A 35 -39.22 -11.04 -31.86
N ALA A 36 -39.73 -12.28 -31.79
CA ALA A 36 -38.92 -13.50 -31.98
C ALA A 36 -38.22 -13.57 -33.36
N ILE A 37 -38.82 -13.01 -34.42
CA ILE A 37 -38.22 -12.99 -35.76
C ILE A 37 -36.98 -12.09 -35.79
N CYS A 38 -37.07 -10.89 -35.19
CA CYS A 38 -35.95 -9.96 -35.13
C CYS A 38 -34.86 -10.43 -34.15
N GLN A 39 -35.22 -11.18 -33.10
CA GLN A 39 -34.24 -11.86 -32.23
C GLN A 39 -33.47 -12.91 -33.01
N GLN A 40 -34.17 -13.76 -33.77
CA GLN A 40 -33.52 -14.81 -34.55
C GLN A 40 -32.57 -14.22 -35.61
N ARG A 41 -32.97 -13.14 -36.29
CA ARG A 41 -32.10 -12.41 -37.23
C ARG A 41 -30.86 -11.86 -36.54
N LEU A 42 -31.00 -11.24 -35.37
CA LEU A 42 -29.86 -10.74 -34.61
C LEU A 42 -28.92 -11.87 -34.19
N ASP A 43 -29.46 -13.02 -33.76
CA ASP A 43 -28.67 -14.18 -33.38
C ASP A 43 -27.94 -14.82 -34.58
N ASP A 44 -28.53 -14.75 -35.77
CA ASP A 44 -27.90 -15.22 -37.02
C ASP A 44 -26.67 -14.37 -37.39
N PHE A 45 -26.62 -13.09 -36.99
CA PHE A 45 -25.43 -12.23 -37.14
C PHE A 45 -24.44 -12.38 -35.98
N ARG A 46 -24.92 -12.54 -34.74
CA ARG A 46 -24.05 -12.69 -33.55
C ARG A 46 -23.27 -13.99 -33.55
N ARG A 47 -23.92 -15.13 -33.83
CA ARG A 47 -23.28 -16.45 -33.80
C ARG A 47 -22.00 -16.53 -34.65
N PRO A 48 -21.99 -16.15 -35.94
CA PRO A 48 -20.77 -16.18 -36.74
C PRO A 48 -19.74 -15.13 -36.29
N HIS A 49 -20.18 -13.93 -35.87
CA HIS A 49 -19.28 -12.90 -35.34
C HIS A 49 -18.53 -13.38 -34.10
N ASP A 50 -19.25 -13.93 -33.11
CA ASP A 50 -18.66 -14.43 -31.87
C ASP A 50 -17.74 -15.63 -32.14
N PHE A 51 -18.12 -16.49 -33.08
CA PHE A 51 -17.26 -17.58 -33.54
C PHE A 51 -15.95 -17.06 -34.16
N LEU A 52 -16.02 -16.06 -35.04
CA LEU A 52 -14.83 -15.47 -35.66
C LEU A 52 -13.95 -14.76 -34.65
N LEU A 53 -14.53 -13.98 -33.74
CA LEU A 53 -13.78 -13.34 -32.66
C LEU A 53 -13.09 -14.39 -31.78
N SER A 54 -13.80 -15.42 -31.32
CA SER A 54 -13.19 -16.44 -30.45
C SER A 54 -12.05 -17.23 -31.11
N ARG A 55 -11.99 -17.27 -32.45
CA ARG A 55 -10.98 -18.03 -33.20
C ARG A 55 -9.85 -17.18 -33.75
N LEU A 56 -10.13 -15.94 -34.12
CA LEU A 56 -9.20 -15.10 -34.86
C LEU A 56 -8.67 -13.93 -34.02
N TYR A 57 -9.51 -13.38 -33.13
CA TYR A 57 -9.09 -12.28 -32.26
C TYR A 57 -7.97 -12.76 -31.34
N ARG A 58 -6.80 -12.11 -31.46
CA ARG A 58 -5.60 -12.39 -30.66
C ARG A 58 -5.03 -13.81 -30.76
N SER A 59 -5.39 -14.56 -31.79
CA SER A 59 -4.87 -15.93 -32.00
C SER A 59 -3.35 -16.03 -32.14
N GLN A 60 -2.69 -14.94 -32.55
CA GLN A 60 -1.22 -14.84 -32.67
C GLN A 60 -0.59 -13.95 -31.59
N CYS A 61 -1.39 -13.40 -30.68
CA CYS A 61 -0.89 -12.54 -29.62
C CYS A 61 -0.36 -13.38 -28.45
N PRO A 62 0.69 -12.90 -27.76
CA PRO A 62 1.10 -13.45 -26.48
C PRO A 62 -0.05 -13.45 -25.49
N ASP A 63 -0.05 -14.43 -24.60
CA ASP A 63 -1.01 -14.48 -23.50
C ASP A 63 -0.86 -13.27 -22.57
N VAL A 64 -1.95 -12.86 -21.92
CA VAL A 64 -1.99 -11.69 -21.02
C VAL A 64 -1.02 -11.87 -19.86
N THR A 65 -0.82 -13.09 -19.34
CA THR A 65 0.17 -13.34 -18.28
C THR A 65 1.59 -13.13 -18.79
N ALA A 66 1.89 -13.52 -20.04
CA ALA A 66 3.19 -13.30 -20.65
C ALA A 66 3.50 -11.81 -20.83
N LEU A 67 2.51 -11.00 -21.26
CA LEU A 67 2.67 -9.54 -21.36
C LEU A 67 2.91 -8.90 -19.99
N ASN A 68 2.23 -9.35 -18.92
CA ASN A 68 2.48 -8.86 -17.57
C ASN A 68 3.89 -9.21 -17.07
N HIS A 69 4.35 -10.45 -17.28
CA HIS A 69 5.70 -10.85 -16.91
C HIS A 69 6.77 -10.11 -17.72
N TYR A 70 6.49 -9.82 -19.00
CA TYR A 70 7.32 -8.97 -19.83
C TYR A 70 7.47 -7.57 -19.23
N CYS A 71 6.34 -6.90 -18.92
CA CYS A 71 6.35 -5.57 -18.29
C CYS A 71 7.01 -5.55 -16.90
N ALA A 72 6.88 -6.63 -16.13
CA ALA A 72 7.49 -6.77 -14.81
C ALA A 72 8.97 -7.21 -14.85
N GLY A 73 9.55 -7.49 -16.02
CA GLY A 73 10.93 -7.95 -16.17
C GLY A 73 11.18 -9.37 -15.62
N LEU A 74 10.15 -10.22 -15.60
CA LEU A 74 10.18 -11.57 -15.01
C LEU A 74 10.36 -12.71 -16.03
N LEU A 75 10.48 -12.37 -17.32
CA LEU A 75 10.67 -13.36 -18.38
C LEU A 75 12.14 -13.69 -18.63
N PRO A 76 12.45 -14.91 -19.06
CA PRO A 76 13.79 -15.28 -19.52
C PRO A 76 14.14 -14.53 -20.83
N ALA A 77 15.44 -14.35 -21.09
CA ALA A 77 15.95 -13.45 -22.13
C ALA A 77 15.49 -13.82 -23.56
N ASP A 78 15.22 -15.09 -23.82
CA ASP A 78 14.70 -15.61 -25.09
C ASP A 78 13.23 -15.23 -25.32
N GLU A 79 12.39 -15.32 -24.29
CA GLU A 79 10.97 -14.93 -24.36
C GLU A 79 10.79 -13.40 -24.45
N VAL A 80 11.67 -12.62 -23.81
CA VAL A 80 11.64 -11.15 -23.88
C VAL A 80 11.81 -10.66 -25.32
N VAL A 81 12.73 -11.23 -26.10
CA VAL A 81 12.98 -10.82 -27.49
C VAL A 81 11.77 -11.11 -28.38
N ALA A 82 11.18 -12.31 -28.23
CA ALA A 82 10.01 -12.70 -29.01
C ALA A 82 8.78 -11.83 -28.72
N ILE A 83 8.54 -11.48 -27.46
CA ILE A 83 7.43 -10.60 -27.08
C ILE A 83 7.70 -9.16 -27.51
N ALA A 84 8.93 -8.66 -27.36
CA ALA A 84 9.30 -7.33 -27.82
C ALA A 84 9.06 -7.16 -29.32
N GLU A 85 9.48 -8.12 -30.14
CA GLU A 85 9.23 -8.12 -31.59
C GLU A 85 7.72 -8.14 -31.91
N HIS A 86 6.93 -8.96 -31.20
CA HIS A 86 5.48 -8.97 -31.38
C HIS A 86 4.84 -7.62 -31.02
N VAL A 87 5.25 -7.01 -29.90
CA VAL A 87 4.72 -5.73 -29.43
C VAL A 87 5.01 -4.60 -30.42
N GLU A 88 6.15 -4.63 -31.11
CA GLU A 88 6.46 -3.66 -32.18
C GLU A 88 5.52 -3.80 -33.40
N GLN A 89 5.04 -5.01 -33.68
CA GLN A 89 4.23 -5.32 -34.87
C GLN A 89 2.72 -5.30 -34.59
N CYS A 90 2.31 -5.47 -33.33
CA CYS A 90 0.91 -5.61 -32.93
C CYS A 90 0.42 -4.39 -32.12
N PRO A 91 -0.47 -3.54 -32.68
CA PRO A 91 -0.96 -2.36 -31.97
C PRO A 91 -1.82 -2.71 -30.74
N LEU A 92 -2.47 -3.87 -30.72
CA LEU A 92 -3.25 -4.31 -29.56
C LEU A 92 -2.33 -4.58 -28.37
N CYS A 93 -1.26 -5.36 -28.56
CA CYS A 93 -0.31 -5.66 -27.49
C CYS A 93 0.51 -4.42 -27.10
N ALA A 94 0.81 -3.52 -28.03
CA ALA A 94 1.45 -2.24 -27.72
C ALA A 94 0.61 -1.39 -26.76
N ASN A 95 -0.70 -1.29 -27.01
CA ASN A 95 -1.61 -0.57 -26.12
C ASN A 95 -1.70 -1.25 -24.74
N GLU A 96 -1.79 -2.57 -24.69
CA GLU A 96 -1.82 -3.31 -23.41
C GLU A 96 -0.55 -3.13 -22.59
N VAL A 97 0.61 -3.21 -23.23
CA VAL A 97 1.90 -2.97 -22.55
C VAL A 97 1.96 -1.54 -22.01
N ALA A 98 1.49 -0.55 -22.77
CA ALA A 98 1.42 0.83 -22.31
C ALA A 98 0.49 0.99 -21.09
N GLU A 99 -0.69 0.36 -21.11
CA GLU A 99 -1.61 0.35 -19.97
C GLU A 99 -1.01 -0.33 -18.74
N ILE A 100 -0.39 -1.51 -18.90
CA ILE A 100 0.26 -2.23 -17.81
C ILE A 100 1.40 -1.39 -17.21
N HIS A 101 2.25 -0.78 -18.05
CA HIS A 101 3.31 0.11 -17.57
C HIS A 101 2.76 1.31 -16.82
N GLN A 102 1.66 1.90 -17.29
CA GLN A 102 1.02 3.01 -16.58
C GLN A 102 0.52 2.56 -15.20
N VAL A 103 -0.17 1.43 -15.12
CA VAL A 103 -0.64 0.88 -13.83
C VAL A 103 0.52 0.56 -12.89
N LEU A 104 1.62 -0.02 -13.40
CA LEU A 104 2.81 -0.31 -12.60
C LEU A 104 3.52 0.97 -12.12
N ALA A 105 3.51 2.03 -12.92
CA ALA A 105 4.07 3.33 -12.55
C ALA A 105 3.18 4.06 -11.52
N ASP A 106 1.86 3.96 -11.66
CA ASP A 106 0.88 4.55 -10.74
C ASP A 106 0.74 3.75 -9.43
N PHE A 107 1.22 2.50 -9.41
CA PHE A 107 1.21 1.67 -8.22
C PHE A 107 2.30 2.12 -7.24
N GLU A 108 1.92 2.98 -6.30
CA GLU A 108 2.69 3.22 -5.09
C GLU A 108 2.33 2.16 -4.03
N PRO A 109 3.18 1.14 -3.77
CA PRO A 109 2.91 0.11 -2.76
C PRO A 109 2.77 0.67 -1.33
N PHE A 110 3.26 1.90 -1.14
CA PHE A 110 3.11 2.66 0.09
C PHE A 110 2.64 4.07 -0.29
N PRO A 111 1.31 4.33 -0.36
CA PRO A 111 0.82 5.67 -0.61
C PRO A 111 1.38 6.56 0.50
N GLN A 112 2.23 7.52 0.14
CA GLN A 112 2.73 8.49 1.09
C GLN A 112 1.52 9.22 1.67
N THR A 113 1.18 8.97 2.93
CA THR A 113 0.21 9.78 3.65
C THR A 113 0.71 11.21 3.58
N THR A 114 0.07 12.04 2.75
CA THR A 114 0.31 13.47 2.69
C THR A 114 -0.13 14.08 4.01
N SER A 115 0.75 13.98 5.01
CA SER A 115 0.72 14.75 6.24
C SER A 115 1.97 15.63 6.20
N GLU A 116 1.75 16.86 5.76
CA GLU A 116 2.52 18.08 6.08
C GLU A 116 3.93 17.85 6.63
N ASN A 117 4.88 17.41 5.80
CA ASN A 117 6.31 17.57 6.07
C ASN A 117 7.12 17.52 4.78
N LYS A 118 6.92 18.55 3.96
CA LYS A 118 7.69 18.81 2.72
C LYS A 118 9.08 19.41 3.02
N LEU A 119 9.75 18.92 4.07
CA LEU A 119 11.11 19.35 4.45
C LEU A 119 12.12 18.18 4.50
N TYR A 120 11.71 16.94 4.30
CA TYR A 120 12.58 15.77 4.48
C TYR A 120 12.72 14.90 3.22
N THR A 121 12.61 15.49 2.02
CA THR A 121 12.98 14.82 0.78
C THR A 121 14.51 14.66 0.75
N GLY A 122 15.03 13.58 1.34
CA GLY A 122 16.45 13.26 1.33
C GLY A 122 17.04 12.71 2.63
N LEU A 123 16.29 12.68 3.75
CA LEU A 123 16.78 12.05 4.97
C LEU A 123 16.65 10.52 4.90
N ARG A 124 17.70 9.83 5.30
CA ARG A 124 17.72 8.37 5.44
C ARG A 124 16.79 7.96 6.59
N CYS A 125 15.82 7.08 6.35
CA CYS A 125 14.96 6.56 7.43
C CYS A 125 15.55 5.25 7.98
N ILE A 126 15.80 5.19 9.28
CA ILE A 126 16.39 4.05 9.99
C ILE A 126 15.32 3.45 10.91
N PHE A 127 14.88 2.23 10.62
CA PHE A 127 13.89 1.55 11.46
C PHE A 127 14.57 0.77 12.58
N ALA A 128 14.23 1.08 13.83
CA ALA A 128 14.77 0.33 14.96
C ALA A 128 14.03 -1.01 15.14
N GLN A 129 14.80 -2.07 15.26
CA GLN A 129 14.28 -3.42 15.47
C GLN A 129 14.24 -3.74 16.95
N LEU A 130 13.12 -4.27 17.43
CA LEU A 130 13.01 -4.78 18.80
C LEU A 130 13.97 -5.96 18.96
N VAL A 131 14.91 -5.84 19.88
CA VAL A 131 15.85 -6.90 20.23
C VAL A 131 15.11 -7.90 21.14
N PRO A 132 14.94 -9.17 20.74
CA PRO A 132 14.30 -10.16 21.58
C PRO A 132 15.19 -10.40 22.81
N TRP A 133 14.63 -10.16 24.00
CA TRP A 133 15.33 -10.45 25.24
C TRP A 133 15.52 -11.96 25.36
N GLN A 134 16.76 -12.45 25.35
CA GLN A 134 17.07 -13.83 25.75
C GLN A 134 17.27 -13.84 27.26
N PRO A 135 16.33 -14.39 28.05
CA PRO A 135 16.48 -14.41 29.50
C PRO A 135 17.68 -15.28 29.89
N GLN A 136 18.71 -14.69 30.48
CA GLN A 136 19.57 -15.42 31.39
C GLN A 136 18.76 -15.69 32.66
N PHE A 137 18.56 -16.95 32.97
CA PHE A 137 17.67 -17.43 34.04
C PHE A 137 17.89 -16.69 35.38
N VAL A 138 16.97 -15.79 35.74
CA VAL A 138 16.72 -15.37 37.12
C VAL A 138 15.21 -15.27 37.33
N THR A 139 14.68 -16.18 38.13
CA THR A 139 13.27 -16.28 38.49
C THR A 139 12.89 -15.25 39.56
N ARG A 140 12.01 -14.28 39.21
CA ARG A 140 10.91 -13.78 40.05
C ARG A 140 10.06 -12.75 39.26
N GLY A 141 8.90 -13.17 38.77
CA GLY A 141 7.90 -12.26 38.18
C GLY A 141 6.87 -13.00 37.33
N GLU A 142 5.61 -12.61 37.45
CA GLU A 142 4.41 -13.20 36.84
C GLU A 142 4.50 -13.39 35.31
N PRO A 143 3.81 -14.38 34.73
CA PRO A 143 3.85 -14.61 33.29
C PRO A 143 3.23 -13.43 32.55
N ALA A 144 4.08 -12.61 31.94
CA ALA A 144 3.67 -11.65 30.93
C ALA A 144 2.96 -12.40 29.79
N ASN A 145 1.90 -11.79 29.27
CA ASN A 145 1.12 -12.30 28.15
C ASN A 145 2.06 -12.65 26.98
N VAL A 146 2.09 -13.92 26.55
CA VAL A 146 3.11 -14.51 25.66
C VAL A 146 3.25 -13.79 24.31
N ASN A 147 2.27 -12.95 23.94
CA ASN A 147 2.21 -12.25 22.67
C ASN A 147 2.61 -10.76 22.73
N GLU A 148 2.90 -10.18 23.91
CA GLU A 148 3.37 -8.80 24.01
C GLU A 148 4.75 -8.72 24.68
N PRO A 149 5.73 -8.02 24.08
CA PRO A 149 7.04 -7.87 24.69
C PRO A 149 6.91 -7.11 26.02
N SER A 150 7.31 -7.75 27.11
CA SER A 150 7.32 -7.16 28.44
C SER A 150 8.30 -5.99 28.50
N TRP A 151 8.02 -5.02 29.36
CA TRP A 151 8.95 -3.93 29.66
C TRP A 151 10.05 -4.42 30.62
N PRO A 152 11.30 -3.95 30.46
CA PRO A 152 11.79 -2.98 29.47
C PRO A 152 11.98 -3.54 28.07
N ARG A 153 11.94 -2.65 27.06
CA ARG A 153 12.10 -3.02 25.64
C ARG A 153 13.38 -2.41 25.09
N GLN A 154 14.19 -3.22 24.44
CA GLN A 154 15.42 -2.78 23.79
C GLN A 154 15.25 -2.79 22.28
N TYR A 155 15.66 -1.71 21.63
CA TYR A 155 15.63 -1.56 20.17
C TYR A 155 17.04 -1.30 19.67
N ARG A 156 17.34 -1.82 18.49
CA ARG A 156 18.61 -1.58 17.82
C ARG A 156 18.37 -0.98 16.44
N ALA A 157 19.13 0.06 16.13
CA ALA A 157 19.12 0.75 14.85
C ALA A 157 20.58 1.05 14.47
N GLU A 158 21.15 0.26 13.57
CA GLU A 158 22.55 0.41 13.15
C GLU A 158 23.54 0.37 14.33
N SER A 159 24.27 1.46 14.55
CA SER A 159 25.18 1.65 15.69
C SER A 159 24.44 2.03 16.98
N MET A 160 23.16 2.40 16.96
CA MET A 160 22.42 2.88 18.13
C MET A 160 21.62 1.77 18.83
N ASN A 161 21.68 1.77 20.16
CA ASN A 161 20.83 0.99 21.05
C ASN A 161 19.91 1.93 21.84
N ILE A 162 18.64 1.57 21.91
CA ILE A 162 17.59 2.34 22.57
C ILE A 162 16.90 1.45 23.58
N SER A 163 16.99 1.79 24.87
CA SER A 163 16.25 1.09 25.92
C SER A 163 15.08 1.93 26.36
N LEU A 164 13.86 1.42 26.19
CA LEU A 164 12.63 2.08 26.63
C LEU A 164 12.07 1.38 27.88
N HIS A 165 11.67 2.18 28.86
CA HIS A 165 11.13 1.75 30.14
C HIS A 165 9.83 2.51 30.45
N LEU A 166 8.84 1.81 31.00
CA LEU A 166 7.67 2.45 31.60
C LEU A 166 7.83 2.53 33.11
N SER A 167 7.56 3.71 33.66
CA SER A 167 7.42 3.91 35.10
C SER A 167 6.15 4.71 35.41
N ARG A 168 5.83 4.87 36.70
CA ARG A 168 4.70 5.69 37.14
C ARG A 168 5.22 6.84 38.00
N SER A 169 4.68 8.04 37.78
CA SER A 169 4.93 9.19 38.65
C SER A 169 4.20 9.00 39.99
N ALA A 170 4.51 9.84 40.97
CA ALA A 170 3.78 9.90 42.25
C ALA A 170 2.29 10.24 42.09
N SER A 171 1.91 10.91 40.99
CA SER A 171 0.52 11.20 40.61
C SER A 171 -0.19 10.01 39.92
N GLY A 172 0.52 8.91 39.66
CA GLY A 172 -0.02 7.73 38.99
C GLY A 172 -0.03 7.83 37.45
N GLU A 173 0.60 8.86 36.90
CA GLU A 173 0.74 9.04 35.44
C GLU A 173 1.82 8.12 34.90
N THR A 174 1.62 7.60 33.69
CA THR A 174 2.61 6.77 33.03
C THR A 174 3.71 7.64 32.45
N LEU A 175 4.96 7.29 32.75
CA LEU A 175 6.17 7.91 32.23
C LEU A 175 6.85 6.94 31.27
N LEU A 176 7.16 7.40 30.07
CA LEU A 176 8.03 6.68 29.14
C LEU A 176 9.44 7.27 29.27
N LEU A 177 10.36 6.44 29.73
CA LEU A 177 11.78 6.74 29.87
C LEU A 177 12.50 6.05 28.72
N GLY A 178 13.41 6.75 28.05
CA GLY A 178 14.27 6.17 27.03
C GLY A 178 15.72 6.48 27.32
N LEU A 179 16.60 5.53 27.03
CA LEU A 179 18.06 5.69 27.07
C LEU A 179 18.62 5.37 25.69
N PHE A 180 19.35 6.31 25.10
CA PHE A 180 20.08 6.14 23.86
C PHE A 180 21.55 5.90 24.16
N SER A 181 22.13 4.93 23.48
CA SER A 181 23.57 4.61 23.56
C SER A 181 24.08 4.24 22.18
N SER A 182 25.30 4.64 21.84
CA SER A 182 25.97 4.13 20.64
C SER A 182 26.77 2.86 20.98
N THR A 183 26.85 1.95 20.01
CA THR A 183 27.71 0.77 20.00
C THR A 183 29.02 1.06 19.26
N ASP A 184 29.11 2.19 18.56
CA ASP A 184 30.35 2.66 17.95
C ASP A 184 31.17 3.39 19.02
N PRO A 185 32.40 2.95 19.34
CA PRO A 185 33.27 3.64 20.28
C PRO A 185 33.72 5.04 19.81
N ALA A 186 33.53 5.39 18.54
CA ALA A 186 33.84 6.70 17.99
C ALA A 186 32.70 7.73 18.17
N GLU A 187 31.46 7.28 18.36
CA GLU A 187 30.30 8.14 18.62
C GLU A 187 30.09 8.28 20.13
N SER A 188 30.15 9.51 20.62
CA SER A 188 29.94 9.81 22.04
C SER A 188 28.46 10.03 22.33
N THR A 189 28.04 9.85 23.59
CA THR A 189 26.68 10.22 24.02
C THR A 189 26.43 11.74 23.91
N GLU A 190 27.49 12.54 23.88
CA GLU A 190 27.42 14.00 23.68
C GLU A 190 26.91 14.34 22.26
N ASP A 191 27.18 13.49 21.26
CA ASP A 191 26.68 13.67 19.89
C ASP A 191 25.16 13.49 19.78
N LEU A 192 24.56 12.89 20.80
CA LEU A 192 23.11 12.65 20.88
C LEU A 192 22.38 13.75 21.67
N GLU A 193 23.10 14.60 22.40
CA GLU A 193 22.49 15.65 23.22
C GLU A 193 21.72 16.65 22.34
N GLY A 194 20.51 17.02 22.76
CA GLY A 194 19.67 18.00 22.07
C GLY A 194 18.92 17.44 20.86
N LEU A 195 19.11 16.17 20.49
CA LEU A 195 18.32 15.53 19.44
C LEU A 195 16.83 15.56 19.80
N THR A 196 16.01 15.95 18.83
CA THR A 196 14.56 16.04 19.04
C THR A 196 13.93 14.66 18.91
N VAL A 197 13.18 14.26 19.94
CA VAL A 197 12.40 13.02 19.95
C VAL A 197 10.91 13.36 19.96
N LYS A 198 10.20 12.78 19.01
CA LYS A 198 8.75 12.91 18.85
C LYS A 198 8.07 11.60 19.19
N LEU A 199 7.02 11.65 20.02
CA LEU A 199 6.14 10.53 20.31
C LEU A 199 4.73 10.86 19.79
N ALA A 200 4.30 10.16 18.75
CA ALA A 200 2.99 10.36 18.12
C ALA A 200 2.11 9.11 18.30
N ARG A 201 0.83 9.31 18.61
CA ARG A 201 -0.10 8.19 18.70
C ARG A 201 -0.41 7.67 17.30
N THR A 202 -0.27 6.36 17.09
CA THR A 202 -0.66 5.70 15.84
C THR A 202 -2.17 5.62 15.80
N VAL A 203 -2.80 6.37 14.90
CA VAL A 203 -4.24 6.25 14.62
C VAL A 203 -4.42 5.06 13.68
N GLY A 204 -5.08 4.00 14.15
CA GLY A 204 -5.36 2.83 13.33
C GLY A 204 -6.27 3.19 12.14
N THR A 205 -6.15 2.43 11.05
CA THR A 205 -6.99 2.52 9.84
C THR A 205 -8.49 2.32 10.09
N GLN A 206 -8.90 1.94 11.31
CA GLN A 206 -10.30 1.86 11.72
C GLN A 206 -10.90 3.19 12.21
N ALA A 207 -10.12 4.28 12.31
CA ALA A 207 -10.63 5.59 12.73
C ALA A 207 -11.20 6.45 11.58
N ARG A 208 -11.61 5.84 10.45
CA ARG A 208 -12.28 6.55 9.35
C ARG A 208 -13.70 7.05 9.69
N GLN A 209 -14.15 6.83 10.93
CA GLN A 209 -15.40 7.41 11.48
C GLN A 209 -15.16 8.43 12.61
N ASP A 210 -13.94 8.57 13.14
CA ASP A 210 -13.60 9.54 14.19
C ASP A 210 -13.03 10.86 13.64
N GLU A 211 -12.82 10.98 12.33
CA GLU A 211 -12.45 12.24 11.66
C GLU A 211 -13.51 13.34 11.84
N VAL A 212 -14.72 13.00 12.28
CA VAL A 212 -15.79 13.96 12.58
C VAL A 212 -15.59 14.67 13.93
N ASN A 213 -14.74 14.16 14.83
CA ASN A 213 -14.62 14.67 16.20
C ASN A 213 -13.23 15.15 16.64
N GLY A 214 -12.24 15.34 15.77
CA GLY A 214 -11.08 16.21 16.04
C GLY A 214 -10.21 15.92 17.30
N HIS A 215 -10.35 14.78 17.97
CA HIS A 215 -9.55 14.43 19.16
C HIS A 215 -8.24 13.73 18.77
N HIS A 216 -7.47 14.32 17.84
CA HIS A 216 -6.10 13.88 17.61
C HIS A 216 -5.25 14.37 18.78
N MET A 217 -4.71 13.46 19.59
CA MET A 217 -3.79 13.85 20.66
C MET A 217 -2.53 14.40 19.99
N PRO A 218 -2.12 15.65 20.27
CA PRO A 218 -0.97 16.24 19.62
C PRO A 218 0.28 15.41 19.91
N PRO A 219 1.21 15.32 18.95
CA PRO A 219 2.49 14.64 19.19
C PRO A 219 3.22 15.31 20.36
N MET A 220 3.79 14.50 21.24
CA MET A 220 4.64 14.99 22.30
C MET A 220 6.07 15.09 21.78
N PHE A 221 6.80 16.11 22.25
CA PHE A 221 8.20 16.31 21.91
C PHE A 221 9.03 16.39 23.19
N THR A 222 10.23 15.85 23.12
CA THR A 222 11.27 15.99 24.14
C THR A 222 12.63 16.02 23.45
N GLN A 223 13.68 16.30 24.21
CA GLN A 223 15.06 16.26 23.71
C GLN A 223 15.85 15.24 24.52
N VAL A 224 16.85 14.66 23.87
CA VAL A 224 17.84 13.81 24.52
C VAL A 224 18.72 14.70 25.43
N ASP A 225 18.89 14.33 26.69
CA ASP A 225 19.76 15.03 27.64
C ASP A 225 21.25 14.65 27.46
N ASP A 226 22.11 15.28 28.26
CA ASP A 226 23.57 15.10 28.28
C ASP A 226 24.00 13.66 28.61
N LEU A 227 23.10 12.87 29.19
CA LEU A 227 23.30 11.47 29.54
C LEU A 227 22.60 10.51 28.57
N GLY A 228 22.03 11.01 27.47
CA GLY A 228 21.34 10.20 26.47
C GLY A 228 19.92 9.79 26.88
N ASN A 229 19.32 10.41 27.91
CA ASN A 229 17.97 10.07 28.35
C ASN A 229 16.90 10.94 27.71
N ILE A 230 15.70 10.37 27.62
CA ILE A 230 14.47 11.08 27.31
C ILE A 230 13.37 10.73 28.31
N VAL A 231 12.49 11.69 28.56
CA VAL A 231 11.32 11.50 29.42
C VAL A 231 10.09 12.08 28.77
N PHE A 232 9.09 11.23 28.51
CA PHE A 232 7.73 11.66 28.22
C PHE A 232 6.85 11.47 29.46
N LYS A 233 6.12 12.52 29.85
CA LYS A 233 5.22 12.53 31.00
C LYS A 233 3.78 12.40 30.56
N ALA A 234 2.93 11.83 31.41
CA ALA A 234 1.50 11.66 31.17
C ALA A 234 1.16 10.93 29.85
N VAL A 235 1.93 9.89 29.54
CA VAL A 235 1.69 9.10 28.32
C VAL A 235 0.45 8.23 28.51
N SER A 236 -0.56 8.43 27.68
CA SER A 236 -1.79 7.65 27.73
C SER A 236 -1.59 6.25 27.15
N PRO A 237 -2.42 5.26 27.51
CA PRO A 237 -2.39 3.95 26.85
C PRO A 237 -2.75 4.04 25.36
N GLY A 238 -2.03 3.29 24.52
CA GLY A 238 -2.25 3.27 23.09
C GLY A 238 -1.05 2.77 22.29
N MET A 239 -1.22 2.79 20.97
CA MET A 239 -0.15 2.52 20.01
C MET A 239 0.56 3.83 19.65
N TYR A 240 1.88 3.80 19.62
CA TYR A 240 2.70 4.97 19.33
C TYR A 240 3.79 4.67 18.30
N THR A 241 4.19 5.74 17.62
CA THR A 241 5.42 5.82 16.84
C THR A 241 6.35 6.80 17.53
N LEU A 242 7.59 6.39 17.81
CA LEU A 242 8.65 7.23 18.33
C LEU A 242 9.63 7.54 17.20
N SER A 243 9.84 8.82 16.91
CA SER A 243 10.79 9.32 15.91
C SER A 243 11.90 10.12 16.59
N VAL A 244 13.15 9.87 16.23
CA VAL A 244 14.32 10.66 16.63
C VAL A 244 14.91 11.31 15.39
N TYR A 245 15.05 12.63 15.41
CA TYR A 245 15.60 13.40 14.29
C TYR A 245 17.11 13.53 14.45
N LEU A 246 17.86 12.75 13.66
CA LEU A 246 19.32 12.83 13.53
C LEU A 246 19.68 13.90 12.46
N PRO A 247 20.94 14.38 12.40
CA PRO A 247 21.34 15.37 11.41
C PRO A 247 21.14 14.95 9.95
N ASP A 248 21.32 13.66 9.64
CA ASP A 248 21.27 13.09 8.29
C ASP A 248 20.21 11.97 8.12
N ALA A 249 19.51 11.63 9.20
CA ALA A 249 18.56 10.53 9.23
C ALA A 249 17.38 10.77 10.18
N GLU A 250 16.31 9.99 10.01
CA GLU A 250 15.25 9.86 11.01
C GLU A 250 15.25 8.41 11.52
N LEU A 251 15.41 8.24 12.82
CA LEU A 251 15.28 6.93 13.46
C LEU A 251 13.83 6.73 13.92
N VAL A 252 13.21 5.64 13.50
CA VAL A 252 11.79 5.37 13.76
C VAL A 252 11.57 4.04 14.49
N ILE A 253 10.84 4.09 15.60
CA ILE A 253 10.27 2.93 16.31
C ILE A 253 8.76 2.92 16.10
N THR A 254 8.26 1.98 15.32
CA THR A 254 6.82 1.81 15.07
C THR A 254 6.18 0.77 15.98
N GLY A 255 4.88 0.88 16.22
CA GLY A 255 4.11 -0.18 16.89
C GLY A 255 4.38 -0.28 18.40
N LEU A 256 4.77 0.84 19.04
CA LEU A 256 5.00 0.89 20.46
C LEU A 256 3.67 0.82 21.22
N SER A 257 3.28 -0.37 21.68
CA SER A 257 2.12 -0.57 22.55
C SER A 257 2.45 -0.17 23.98
N ILE A 258 1.73 0.82 24.52
CA ILE A 258 1.77 1.24 25.92
C ILE A 258 0.45 0.82 26.56
N ALA A 259 0.51 -0.22 27.40
CA ALA A 259 -0.62 -0.72 28.18
C ALA A 259 -0.59 -0.15 29.62
N ARG A 260 -1.73 -0.18 30.29
CA ARG A 260 -1.93 0.37 31.65
C ARG A 260 -1.39 -0.55 32.75
#